data_AF-A0AAD8JQL8-F1
#
_entry.id   AF-A0AAD8JQL8-F1
#
_cell.length_a   1.000
_cell.length_b   1.000
_cell.length_c   1.000
_cell.angle_alpha   90.00
_cell.angle_beta   90.00
_cell.angle_gamma   90.00
#
_symmetry.space_group_name_H-M   'P 1'
#
loop_
_entity.id
_entity.type
_entity.pdbx_description
1 polymer ?
#
loop_
_entity_poly.entity_id
_entity_poly.type
_entity_poly.pdbx_seq_one_letter_code
_entity_poly.pdbx_strand_id
1 'polypeptide(L)'
;MVSAQFYRLTIDIYKIFIIILQIACTTTRAFNPNNIIENDSKVVSFDVIGPSPSYPAVGNFGNGAIDLGGLKVYKALYFKKIWETHSGGTNGLGASFYEPTSIPNGFHLLGHYCKPNSKAMLAAVLIAKDTTGDQSYGALKSPIDFTLIWTSNGLNVSQRKDGYIWLPIPPDGYKAIGHIVTTSPAKPSLDKVRCVRSDFTDLIKVDKWIWGHKMQKSSRVVNLHTTKPKTSALSVPAGTFLARNGSNMHELVCLKMVKKDPYSDMPDPLQVSAMINAYAPWVYFHPDEQYFPSSVLWFFQNGVELYQSGQNPGPVINDGDNLPSDGGPEDAFLDLPQDEPNKERVKKGFLSDAVAYIHVKPALGGTCTDLAIWLYYPFNGAGKFQFGPFIINLGMIGEHVSDWEHITLRIDNFHGILNAVYLSQHAKGVWLTPGEFELMGGTRPVVYASLHGHAHYSTSSSHVHLAGNLDSDDVKILYDEFKKINNSRNSPVANSKWFGIRDDAAKSDNVMDIASSYNVICIDYKDFGIEPWVNYTGRWGPKISYEFTKEIMRIVEKLPKLVKKIAIKYLQKLPAELLGQEGPQGPKMKESWAGDERV
;
A
#
# COMPACT_ATOMS: atom_id res chain seq x y z
N MET A 1 -9.88 -13.60 -60.41
CA MET A 1 -10.04 -12.70 -59.25
C MET A 1 -9.55 -13.41 -58.00
N VAL A 2 -8.26 -13.27 -57.65
CA VAL A 2 -7.65 -13.27 -56.29
C VAL A 2 -6.15 -13.01 -56.57
N SER A 3 -5.78 -11.80 -56.97
CA SER A 3 -4.35 -11.42 -57.01
C SER A 3 -4.06 -9.91 -57.00
N ALA A 4 -5.08 -9.05 -56.87
CA ALA A 4 -4.90 -7.58 -56.86
C ALA A 4 -5.21 -6.90 -55.52
N GLN A 5 -5.68 -7.65 -54.51
CA GLN A 5 -5.98 -7.13 -53.16
C GLN A 5 -4.90 -7.43 -52.11
N PHE A 6 -3.93 -8.31 -52.41
CA PHE A 6 -2.84 -8.65 -51.50
C PHE A 6 -1.59 -7.75 -51.63
N TYR A 7 -1.51 -6.95 -52.71
CA TYR A 7 -0.38 -6.03 -52.95
C TYR A 7 -0.61 -4.60 -52.43
N ARG A 8 -1.82 -4.25 -51.97
CA ARG A 8 -2.09 -2.95 -51.33
C ARG A 8 -2.03 -2.99 -49.80
N LEU A 9 -2.14 -4.16 -49.16
CA LEU A 9 -2.00 -4.29 -47.71
C LEU A 9 -0.53 -4.35 -47.24
N THR A 10 0.39 -4.71 -48.14
CA THR A 10 1.83 -4.82 -47.85
C THR A 10 2.58 -3.49 -47.97
N ILE A 11 2.01 -2.47 -48.65
CA ILE A 11 2.63 -1.15 -48.82
C ILE A 11 2.26 -0.19 -47.68
N ASP A 12 1.09 -0.34 -47.05
CA ASP A 12 0.69 0.50 -45.91
C ASP A 12 1.35 0.07 -44.59
N ILE A 13 1.60 -1.24 -44.40
CA ILE A 13 2.35 -1.73 -43.24
C ILE A 13 3.82 -1.30 -43.29
N TYR A 14 4.43 -1.22 -44.48
CA TYR A 14 5.82 -0.75 -44.63
C TYR A 14 5.96 0.76 -44.38
N LYS A 15 4.96 1.57 -44.74
CA LYS A 15 4.93 3.01 -44.42
C LYS A 15 4.72 3.26 -42.92
N ILE A 16 3.89 2.46 -42.25
CA ILE A 16 3.71 2.53 -40.79
C ILE A 16 4.99 2.07 -40.06
N PHE A 17 5.69 1.05 -40.56
CA PHE A 17 6.97 0.62 -39.98
C PHE A 17 8.09 1.66 -40.16
N ILE A 18 8.12 2.40 -41.27
CA ILE A 18 9.09 3.50 -41.48
C ILE A 18 8.74 4.72 -40.61
N ILE A 19 7.46 5.03 -40.39
CA ILE A 19 7.03 6.10 -39.47
C ILE A 19 7.34 5.71 -38.01
N ILE A 20 7.15 4.44 -37.63
CA ILE A 20 7.53 3.94 -36.30
C ILE A 20 9.06 3.90 -36.15
N LEU A 21 9.84 3.60 -37.19
CA LEU A 21 11.30 3.70 -37.16
C LEU A 21 11.80 5.14 -37.13
N GLN A 22 11.09 6.09 -37.76
CA GLN A 22 11.42 7.52 -37.68
C GLN A 22 11.07 8.12 -36.32
N ILE A 23 9.97 7.66 -35.69
CA ILE A 23 9.63 8.02 -34.30
C ILE A 23 10.63 7.39 -33.33
N ALA A 24 11.03 6.12 -33.56
CA ALA A 24 12.06 5.44 -32.78
C ALA A 24 13.48 6.00 -32.99
N CYS A 25 13.74 6.70 -34.10
CA CYS A 25 14.98 7.46 -34.34
C CYS A 25 14.94 8.92 -33.86
N THR A 26 13.84 9.40 -33.26
CA THR A 26 13.80 10.69 -32.56
C THR A 26 13.78 10.60 -31.03
N THR A 27 13.83 9.41 -30.46
CA THR A 27 14.02 9.22 -29.01
C THR A 27 15.20 8.31 -28.70
N THR A 28 16.32 8.57 -29.35
CA THR A 28 17.65 8.31 -28.79
C THR A 28 18.40 9.64 -28.70
N ARG A 29 17.89 10.55 -27.87
CA ARG A 29 18.85 11.38 -27.13
C ARG A 29 19.56 10.42 -26.19
N ALA A 30 20.71 9.93 -26.66
CA ALA A 30 21.79 9.53 -25.78
C ALA A 30 21.84 10.59 -24.68
N PHE A 31 21.59 10.16 -23.44
CA PHE A 31 21.81 10.98 -22.27
C PHE A 31 23.32 11.25 -22.27
N ASN A 32 23.72 12.38 -22.87
CA ASN A 32 25.03 12.93 -22.62
C ASN A 32 24.99 13.34 -21.14
N PRO A 33 25.74 12.69 -20.23
CA PRO A 33 25.67 13.00 -18.81
C PRO A 33 26.20 14.41 -18.49
N ASN A 34 26.73 15.11 -19.49
CA ASN A 34 27.23 16.47 -19.37
C ASN A 34 26.28 17.44 -20.11
N ASN A 35 25.38 18.07 -19.36
CA ASN A 35 24.64 19.33 -19.65
C ASN A 35 23.13 19.28 -19.40
N ILE A 36 22.68 18.71 -18.29
CA ILE A 36 21.54 19.30 -17.57
C ILE A 36 22.14 20.13 -16.44
N ILE A 37 22.28 21.44 -16.70
CA ILE A 37 22.38 22.42 -15.63
C ILE A 37 21.00 22.45 -14.98
N GLU A 38 20.71 21.43 -14.16
CA GLU A 38 19.65 21.51 -13.17
C GLU A 38 20.14 22.56 -12.18
N ASN A 39 19.45 23.69 -12.19
CA ASN A 39 19.70 24.78 -11.27
C ASN A 39 19.47 24.22 -9.84
N ASP A 40 20.54 24.00 -9.08
CA ASP A 40 20.57 23.46 -7.69
C ASP A 40 19.71 24.27 -6.68
N SER A 41 18.98 25.29 -7.15
CA SER A 41 18.10 26.17 -6.38
C SER A 41 16.60 25.91 -6.58
N LYS A 42 16.19 24.94 -7.41
CA LYS A 42 14.77 24.70 -7.70
C LYS A 42 14.04 24.19 -6.44
N VAL A 43 13.11 25.00 -5.93
CA VAL A 43 12.13 24.56 -4.94
C VAL A 43 11.23 23.52 -5.60
N VAL A 44 11.10 22.37 -4.97
CA VAL A 44 10.22 21.28 -5.37
C VAL A 44 9.07 21.18 -4.37
N SER A 45 7.88 20.86 -4.86
CA SER A 45 6.68 20.69 -4.03
C SER A 45 6.34 19.21 -3.88
N PHE A 46 5.65 18.89 -2.79
CA PHE A 46 4.97 17.61 -2.63
C PHE A 46 4.04 17.35 -3.82
N ASP A 47 4.03 16.12 -4.33
CA ASP A 47 3.12 15.72 -5.41
C ASP A 47 1.68 15.66 -4.85
N VAL A 48 0.95 16.77 -4.98
CA VAL A 48 -0.47 16.85 -4.60
C VAL A 48 -1.32 16.22 -5.69
N ILE A 49 -2.18 15.28 -5.32
CA ILE A 49 -3.18 14.69 -6.20
C ILE A 49 -4.27 15.73 -6.50
N GLY A 50 -4.39 16.13 -7.77
CA GLY A 50 -5.47 16.99 -8.28
C GLY A 50 -5.58 18.36 -7.58
N PRO A 51 -6.65 19.13 -7.83
CA PRO A 51 -6.97 20.27 -6.99
C PRO A 51 -7.30 19.78 -5.58
N SER A 52 -6.78 20.47 -4.55
CA SER A 52 -7.13 20.17 -3.17
C SER A 52 -8.65 20.28 -2.98
N PRO A 53 -9.32 19.28 -2.37
CA PRO A 53 -10.74 19.36 -2.11
C PRO A 53 -11.05 20.54 -1.19
N SER A 54 -12.20 21.16 -1.40
CA SER A 54 -12.72 22.15 -0.46
C SER A 54 -13.51 21.43 0.62
N TYR A 55 -13.11 21.61 1.87
CA TYR A 55 -13.82 21.06 3.01
C TYR A 55 -14.69 22.13 3.69
N PRO A 56 -15.84 21.75 4.27
CA PRO A 56 -16.57 22.64 5.16
C PRO A 56 -15.66 23.15 6.29
N ALA A 57 -15.67 24.46 6.53
CA ALA A 57 -14.85 25.12 7.55
C ALA A 57 -15.44 24.91 8.96
N VAL A 58 -15.35 23.68 9.46
CA VAL A 58 -15.83 23.28 10.78
C VAL A 58 -14.66 22.66 11.56
N GLY A 59 -14.46 23.09 12.80
CA GLY A 59 -13.39 22.56 13.65
C GLY A 59 -11.98 22.92 13.18
N ASN A 60 -11.01 22.05 13.50
CA ASN A 60 -9.58 22.28 13.24
C ASN A 60 -9.01 21.45 12.08
N PHE A 61 -9.79 20.53 11.53
CA PHE A 61 -9.39 19.73 10.37
C PHE A 61 -9.07 20.63 9.17
N GLY A 62 -7.98 20.34 8.45
CA GLY A 62 -7.63 21.08 7.23
C GLY A 62 -7.00 22.46 7.45
N ASN A 63 -6.70 22.85 8.70
CA ASN A 63 -6.14 24.17 9.03
C ASN A 63 -4.60 24.29 8.86
N GLY A 64 -3.96 23.30 8.25
CA GLY A 64 -2.52 23.25 7.98
C GLY A 64 -1.64 22.84 9.17
N ALA A 65 -2.16 22.88 10.40
CA ALA A 65 -1.40 22.54 11.60
C ALA A 65 -2.26 21.89 12.69
N ILE A 66 -1.68 20.92 13.39
CA ILE A 66 -2.33 20.10 14.42
C ILE A 66 -1.60 20.29 15.74
N ASP A 67 -2.33 20.42 16.85
CA ASP A 67 -1.73 20.54 18.19
C ASP A 67 -1.60 19.16 18.84
N LEU A 68 -0.38 18.77 19.18
CA LEU A 68 -0.11 17.50 19.88
C LEU A 68 -0.28 17.62 21.40
N GLY A 69 -0.74 18.76 21.94
CA GLY A 69 -0.95 19.00 23.37
C GLY A 69 0.08 19.96 23.97
N GLY A 70 0.40 21.05 23.26
CA GLY A 70 1.47 22.00 23.62
C GLY A 70 2.64 22.00 22.62
N LEU A 71 2.58 21.14 21.61
CA LEU A 71 3.52 21.10 20.50
C LEU A 71 2.71 21.10 19.20
N LYS A 72 2.62 22.27 18.56
CA LYS A 72 1.90 22.41 17.29
C LYS A 72 2.78 21.96 16.14
N VAL A 73 2.30 21.03 15.31
CA VAL A 73 3.01 20.52 14.14
C VAL A 73 2.38 21.02 12.84
N TYR A 74 3.20 21.25 11.83
CA TYR A 74 2.79 21.65 10.49
C TYR A 74 3.45 20.73 9.46
N LYS A 75 2.69 20.35 8.44
CA LYS A 75 3.12 19.45 7.37
C LYS A 75 3.78 20.23 6.25
N ALA A 76 5.11 20.18 6.14
CA ALA A 76 5.83 20.93 5.10
C ALA A 76 5.52 20.40 3.69
N LEU A 77 5.24 21.31 2.75
CA LEU A 77 4.89 20.99 1.36
C LEU A 77 5.97 21.37 0.33
N TYR A 78 6.88 22.29 0.68
CA TYR A 78 7.88 22.83 -0.23
C TYR A 78 9.27 22.54 0.29
N PHE A 79 10.15 22.12 -0.61
CA PHE A 79 11.47 21.64 -0.25
C PHE A 79 12.54 22.17 -1.20
N LYS A 80 13.75 22.33 -0.66
CA LYS A 80 14.95 22.62 -1.44
C LYS A 80 15.89 21.42 -1.39
N LYS A 81 16.41 21.00 -2.55
CA LYS A 81 17.43 19.96 -2.63
C LYS A 81 18.73 20.48 -2.00
N ILE A 82 19.33 19.68 -1.12
CA ILE A 82 20.58 20.01 -0.42
C ILE A 82 21.75 19.29 -1.09
N TRP A 83 21.60 17.97 -1.25
CA TRP A 83 22.64 17.06 -1.69
C TRP A 83 22.00 15.85 -2.37
N GLU A 84 22.72 15.24 -3.30
CA GLU A 84 22.32 14.02 -3.97
C GLU A 84 23.54 13.16 -4.32
N THR A 85 23.30 11.87 -4.38
CA THR A 85 24.21 10.87 -4.95
C THR A 85 23.49 10.15 -6.08
N HIS A 86 24.21 9.79 -7.13
CA HIS A 86 23.68 9.18 -8.36
C HIS A 86 24.03 7.70 -8.48
N SER A 87 24.57 7.08 -7.43
CA SER A 87 24.88 5.66 -7.42
C SER A 87 24.62 5.01 -6.06
N GLY A 88 24.46 3.68 -6.07
CA GLY A 88 24.08 2.90 -4.89
C GLY A 88 22.59 3.00 -4.56
N GLY A 89 22.17 2.41 -3.44
CA GLY A 89 20.75 2.38 -3.06
C GLY A 89 19.88 1.49 -3.95
N THR A 90 18.58 1.63 -3.78
CA THR A 90 17.56 0.89 -4.55
C THR A 90 17.67 1.21 -6.04
N ASN A 91 17.70 0.17 -6.88
CA ASN A 91 17.91 0.27 -8.33
C ASN A 91 19.24 0.92 -8.77
N GLY A 92 20.17 1.16 -7.85
CA GLY A 92 21.48 1.75 -8.14
C GLY A 92 21.43 3.23 -8.55
N LEU A 93 20.29 3.91 -8.39
CA LEU A 93 20.08 5.29 -8.84
C LEU A 93 20.49 6.35 -7.81
N GLY A 94 20.91 5.94 -6.61
CA GLY A 94 21.31 6.82 -5.52
C GLY A 94 20.13 7.39 -4.73
N ALA A 95 20.39 8.48 -3.99
CA ALA A 95 19.43 9.11 -3.09
C ALA A 95 19.61 10.63 -3.07
N SER A 96 18.53 11.33 -2.73
CA SER A 96 18.48 12.78 -2.65
C SER A 96 17.99 13.24 -1.28
N PHE A 97 18.51 14.39 -0.84
CA PHE A 97 18.27 14.96 0.48
C PHE A 97 17.72 16.37 0.35
N TYR A 98 16.73 16.68 1.18
CA TYR A 98 15.95 17.90 1.06
C TYR A 98 15.71 18.57 2.41
N GLU A 99 15.68 19.90 2.42
CA GLU A 99 15.20 20.69 3.55
C GLU A 99 13.82 21.28 3.26
N PRO A 100 12.90 21.27 4.23
CA PRO A 100 11.69 22.09 4.18
C PRO A 100 12.02 23.57 3.97
N THR A 101 11.22 24.22 3.14
CA THR A 101 11.24 25.66 2.87
C THR A 101 9.88 26.27 3.20
N SER A 102 9.78 27.60 3.19
CA SER A 102 8.53 28.31 3.50
C SER A 102 7.97 27.95 4.89
N ILE A 103 8.87 27.81 5.88
CA ILE A 103 8.54 27.49 7.27
C ILE A 103 7.70 28.64 7.87
N PRO A 104 6.46 28.40 8.34
CA PRO A 104 5.63 29.45 8.94
C PRO A 104 6.27 30.04 10.20
N ASN A 105 5.91 31.28 10.53
CA ASN A 105 6.52 31.98 11.66
C ASN A 105 6.35 31.23 13.00
N GLY A 106 7.46 31.08 13.72
CA GLY A 106 7.55 30.36 14.99
C GLY A 106 7.58 28.82 14.88
N PHE A 107 7.51 28.26 13.67
CA PHE A 107 7.80 26.85 13.46
C PHE A 107 9.29 26.62 13.22
N HIS A 108 9.77 25.46 13.63
CA HIS A 108 11.16 25.07 13.57
C HIS A 108 11.32 23.69 12.94
N LEU A 109 12.46 23.51 12.26
CA LEU A 109 12.87 22.27 11.64
C LEU A 109 13.16 21.19 12.71
N LEU A 110 12.71 19.96 12.45
CA LEU A 110 13.00 18.78 13.29
C LEU A 110 14.01 17.81 12.65
N GLY A 111 14.23 17.90 11.34
CA GLY A 111 15.18 17.09 10.58
C GLY A 111 14.97 17.24 9.08
N HIS A 112 15.91 16.71 8.29
CA HIS A 112 15.82 16.72 6.83
C HIS A 112 15.12 15.47 6.29
N TYR A 113 14.68 15.57 5.03
CA TYR A 113 14.10 14.47 4.27
C TYR A 113 15.15 13.76 3.42
N CYS A 114 14.97 12.46 3.20
CA CYS A 114 15.78 11.65 2.29
C CYS A 114 14.87 10.66 1.54
N LYS A 115 15.13 10.46 0.25
CA LYS A 115 14.46 9.44 -0.57
C LYS A 115 15.39 8.80 -1.59
N PRO A 116 15.06 7.58 -2.08
CA PRO A 116 15.68 7.05 -3.28
C PRO A 116 15.41 7.96 -4.48
N ASN A 117 16.36 8.05 -5.41
CA ASN A 117 16.16 8.82 -6.64
C ASN A 117 15.11 8.19 -7.58
N SER A 118 14.84 6.90 -7.42
CA SER A 118 13.81 6.16 -8.16
C SER A 118 12.37 6.50 -7.76
N LYS A 119 12.16 7.21 -6.66
CA LYS A 119 10.82 7.55 -6.15
C LYS A 119 10.52 9.04 -6.35
N ALA A 120 9.26 9.37 -6.61
CA ALA A 120 8.77 10.75 -6.66
C ALA A 120 8.85 11.42 -5.27
N MET A 121 8.64 12.74 -5.17
CA MET A 121 8.77 13.44 -3.88
C MET A 121 7.47 13.38 -3.09
N LEU A 122 7.41 12.42 -2.18
CA LEU A 122 6.14 11.95 -1.60
C LEU A 122 6.06 12.10 -0.09
N ALA A 123 6.97 12.83 0.55
CA ALA A 123 6.94 12.97 2.00
C ALA A 123 6.73 14.40 2.44
N ALA A 124 5.96 14.52 3.50
CA ALA A 124 5.99 15.69 4.33
C ALA A 124 6.82 15.42 5.57
N VAL A 125 7.81 16.29 5.78
CA VAL A 125 8.48 16.41 7.06
C VAL A 125 7.63 17.30 7.95
N LEU A 126 7.42 16.89 9.19
CA LEU A 126 6.80 17.75 10.19
C LEU A 126 7.81 18.76 10.71
N ILE A 127 7.38 20.01 10.75
CA ILE A 127 8.02 21.10 11.49
C ILE A 127 7.14 21.42 12.70
N ALA A 128 7.73 21.95 13.77
CA ALA A 128 6.98 22.15 15.02
C ALA A 128 7.19 23.52 15.65
N LYS A 129 6.18 23.95 16.39
CA LYS A 129 6.14 25.17 17.18
C LYS A 129 5.77 24.82 18.61
N ASP A 130 6.53 25.36 19.55
CA ASP A 130 6.22 25.27 20.97
C ASP A 130 5.03 26.17 21.32
N THR A 131 4.02 25.61 21.97
CA THR A 131 2.83 26.31 22.47
C THR A 131 2.58 26.05 23.96
N THR A 132 3.56 25.49 24.67
CA THR A 132 3.46 25.23 26.12
C THR A 132 3.42 26.50 26.97
N GLY A 133 3.97 27.60 26.47
CA GLY A 133 4.13 28.85 27.22
C GLY A 133 5.26 28.83 28.25
N ASP A 134 6.02 27.73 28.35
CA ASP A 134 7.13 27.59 29.29
C ASP A 134 8.45 28.00 28.64
N GLN A 135 9.06 29.09 29.12
CA GLN A 135 10.32 29.60 28.57
C GLN A 135 11.54 28.76 29.00
N SER A 136 11.45 28.04 30.12
CA SER A 136 12.57 27.30 30.71
C SER A 136 12.54 25.82 30.29
N TYR A 137 11.34 25.25 30.17
CA TYR A 137 11.12 23.84 29.86
C TYR A 137 10.17 23.64 28.68
N GLY A 138 10.11 24.59 27.75
CA GLY A 138 9.31 24.50 26.53
C GLY A 138 9.51 23.20 25.75
N ALA A 139 8.53 22.83 24.94
CA ALA A 139 8.53 21.59 24.15
C ALA A 139 9.72 21.50 23.15
N LEU A 140 10.33 22.63 22.77
CA LEU A 140 11.44 22.69 21.82
C LEU A 140 12.68 23.38 22.40
N LYS A 141 13.87 22.81 22.16
CA LYS A 141 15.17 23.44 22.45
C LYS A 141 16.18 23.26 21.33
N SER A 142 17.12 24.19 21.20
CA SER A 142 18.29 24.00 20.33
C SER A 142 19.10 22.80 20.81
N PRO A 143 19.71 22.01 19.90
CA PRO A 143 20.74 21.06 20.30
C PRO A 143 21.93 21.79 20.98
N ILE A 144 22.69 21.05 21.78
CA ILE A 144 23.91 21.57 22.41
C ILE A 144 25.14 21.45 21.51
N ASP A 145 25.14 20.48 20.59
CA ASP A 145 26.18 20.26 19.59
C ASP A 145 25.69 19.29 18.49
N PHE A 146 26.56 18.89 17.56
CA PHE A 146 26.31 17.88 16.54
C PHE A 146 27.42 16.83 16.47
N THR A 147 27.00 15.57 16.28
CA THR A 147 27.89 14.45 15.96
C THR A 147 27.86 14.18 14.45
N LEU A 148 29.02 14.13 13.80
CA LEU A 148 29.10 13.72 12.40
C LEU A 148 28.89 12.19 12.28
N ILE A 149 27.81 11.78 11.62
CA ILE A 149 27.49 10.35 11.41
C ILE A 149 28.18 9.82 10.17
N TRP A 150 28.18 10.60 9.10
CA TRP A 150 28.72 10.20 7.81
C TRP A 150 29.10 11.40 6.95
N THR A 151 30.13 11.23 6.12
CA THR A 151 30.47 12.15 5.04
C THR A 151 30.89 11.38 3.79
N SER A 152 30.63 11.96 2.63
CA SER A 152 31.17 11.49 1.34
C SER A 152 32.59 11.99 1.05
N ASN A 153 33.12 12.93 1.84
CA ASN A 153 34.44 13.50 1.60
C ASN A 153 35.51 12.41 1.61
N GLY A 154 36.34 12.39 0.56
CA GLY A 154 37.37 11.36 0.38
C GLY A 154 36.84 9.98 0.00
N LEU A 155 35.53 9.83 -0.31
CA LEU A 155 34.93 8.59 -0.78
C LEU A 155 34.61 8.65 -2.27
N ASN A 156 34.64 7.49 -2.94
CA ASN A 156 34.23 7.36 -4.34
C ASN A 156 32.70 7.21 -4.46
N VAL A 157 31.98 8.28 -4.15
CA VAL A 157 30.51 8.39 -4.29
C VAL A 157 30.22 9.24 -5.53
N SER A 158 29.28 8.80 -6.37
CA SER A 158 28.88 9.57 -7.55
C SER A 158 28.04 10.78 -7.13
N GLN A 159 28.64 11.98 -7.11
CA GLN A 159 28.03 13.19 -6.57
C GLN A 159 28.67 14.46 -7.16
N ARG A 160 28.03 15.62 -6.97
CA ARG A 160 28.58 16.93 -7.37
C ARG A 160 29.41 17.62 -6.28
N LYS A 161 28.96 17.50 -5.03
CA LYS A 161 29.58 18.07 -3.83
C LYS A 161 29.61 17.04 -2.73
N ASP A 162 30.47 17.25 -1.75
CA ASP A 162 30.48 16.41 -0.57
C ASP A 162 29.24 16.63 0.30
N GLY A 163 28.61 15.54 0.74
CA GLY A 163 27.53 15.53 1.71
C GLY A 163 28.05 15.19 3.11
N TYR A 164 27.47 15.82 4.13
CA TYR A 164 27.75 15.58 5.53
C TYR A 164 26.42 15.39 6.28
N ILE A 165 26.29 14.27 7.00
CA ILE A 165 25.10 13.90 7.77
C ILE A 165 25.43 14.04 9.26
N TRP A 166 24.70 14.93 9.94
CA TRP A 166 24.89 15.31 11.33
C TRP A 166 23.72 14.82 12.18
N LEU A 167 24.02 14.28 13.36
CA LEU A 167 23.06 13.98 14.41
C LEU A 167 23.08 15.12 15.45
N PRO A 168 21.97 15.82 15.70
CA PRO A 168 21.88 16.78 16.79
C PRO A 168 22.07 16.08 18.14
N ILE A 169 22.89 16.67 19.02
CA ILE A 169 23.01 16.25 20.42
C ILE A 169 21.97 17.02 21.23
N PRO A 170 20.89 16.37 21.72
CA PRO A 170 19.85 17.05 22.47
C PRO A 170 20.34 17.43 23.88
N PRO A 171 19.82 18.52 24.47
CA PRO A 171 19.98 18.78 25.90
C PRO A 171 19.24 17.74 26.75
N ASP A 172 19.57 17.65 28.03
CA ASP A 172 18.93 16.72 28.98
C ASP A 172 17.40 16.89 29.01
N GLY A 173 16.69 15.78 28.95
CA GLY A 173 15.23 15.74 28.86
C GLY A 173 14.65 15.91 27.45
N TYR A 174 15.49 16.11 26.42
CA TYR A 174 15.07 16.24 25.02
C TYR A 174 15.63 15.11 24.15
N LYS A 175 15.05 14.96 22.96
CA LYS A 175 15.41 13.94 21.97
C LYS A 175 15.53 14.56 20.58
N ALA A 176 16.39 13.98 19.76
CA ALA A 176 16.52 14.33 18.35
C ALA A 176 15.50 13.54 17.51
N ILE A 177 14.81 14.25 16.61
CA ILE A 177 13.78 13.67 15.72
C ILE A 177 14.36 13.27 14.36
N GLY A 178 15.38 13.98 13.87
CA GLY A 178 15.97 13.71 12.57
C GLY A 178 17.40 14.23 12.41
N HIS A 179 18.02 13.82 11.30
CA HIS A 179 19.36 14.22 10.91
C HIS A 179 19.35 15.55 10.16
N ILE A 180 20.49 16.26 10.18
CA ILE A 180 20.75 17.44 9.37
C ILE A 180 21.80 17.12 8.32
N VAL A 181 21.57 17.56 7.09
CA VAL A 181 22.45 17.34 5.95
C VAL A 181 22.99 18.67 5.47
N THR A 182 24.27 18.72 5.15
CA THR A 182 24.97 19.92 4.66
C THR A 182 25.95 19.55 3.56
N THR A 183 26.39 20.56 2.79
CA THR A 183 27.44 20.40 1.78
C THR A 183 28.78 21.04 2.20
N SER A 184 28.97 21.24 3.51
CA SER A 184 30.16 21.84 4.11
C SER A 184 30.58 21.02 5.33
N PRO A 185 31.89 20.86 5.59
CA PRO A 185 32.38 20.15 6.77
C PRO A 185 32.16 20.92 8.08
N ALA A 186 31.77 22.20 8.02
CA ALA A 186 31.46 22.98 9.21
C ALA A 186 30.20 22.44 9.90
N LYS A 187 30.22 22.38 11.24
CA LYS A 187 29.04 22.02 12.03
C LYS A 187 27.87 22.94 11.69
N PRO A 188 26.62 22.42 11.60
CA PRO A 188 25.45 23.26 11.44
C PRO A 188 25.28 24.24 12.60
N SER A 189 24.62 25.37 12.36
CA SER A 189 24.19 26.26 13.44
C SER A 189 23.26 25.52 14.41
N LEU A 190 23.39 25.79 15.72
CA LEU A 190 22.48 25.26 16.75
C LEU A 190 21.04 25.77 16.53
N ASP A 191 20.85 26.86 15.79
CA ASP A 191 19.52 27.36 15.43
C ASP A 191 18.88 26.66 14.23
N LYS A 192 19.63 25.78 13.54
CA LYS A 192 19.14 25.10 12.34
C LYS A 192 17.98 24.15 12.63
N VAL A 193 17.95 23.54 13.82
CA VAL A 193 17.02 22.46 14.19
C VAL A 193 16.61 22.59 15.66
N ARG A 194 15.49 21.97 16.04
CA ARG A 194 15.08 21.83 17.44
C ARG A 194 14.99 20.36 17.83
N CYS A 195 15.43 20.08 19.05
CA CYS A 195 15.15 18.84 19.77
C CYS A 195 13.83 18.98 20.52
N VAL A 196 13.14 17.85 20.71
CA VAL A 196 11.79 17.80 21.28
C VAL A 196 11.85 17.21 22.68
N ARG A 197 11.09 17.79 23.62
CA ARG A 197 11.03 17.32 25.01
C ARG A 197 10.48 15.89 25.04
N SER A 198 11.07 15.04 25.88
CA SER A 198 10.91 13.58 25.78
C SER A 198 9.46 13.09 25.94
N ASP A 199 8.62 13.82 26.68
CA ASP A 199 7.19 13.52 26.88
C ASP A 199 6.35 13.67 25.59
N PHE A 200 6.78 14.51 24.65
CA PHE A 200 6.18 14.67 23.31
C PHE A 200 6.73 13.67 22.28
N THR A 201 7.47 12.66 22.71
CA THR A 201 8.14 11.72 21.79
C THR A 201 7.75 10.27 22.06
N ASP A 202 7.85 9.43 21.03
CA ASP A 202 7.72 7.98 21.15
C ASP A 202 8.77 7.24 20.31
N LEU A 203 8.97 5.96 20.61
CA LEU A 203 9.98 5.13 19.99
C LEU A 203 9.65 4.85 18.51
N ILE A 204 10.71 4.71 17.71
CA ILE A 204 10.62 4.29 16.32
C ILE A 204 11.17 2.88 16.11
N LYS A 205 10.73 2.24 15.03
CA LYS A 205 11.38 1.09 14.42
C LYS A 205 11.88 1.45 13.03
N VAL A 206 12.97 0.80 12.63
CA VAL A 206 13.50 0.87 11.26
C VAL A 206 12.47 0.28 10.30
N ASP A 207 12.22 0.95 9.18
CA ASP A 207 11.24 0.51 8.19
C ASP A 207 11.92 0.09 6.86
N LYS A 208 11.91 0.94 5.83
CA LYS A 208 12.46 0.62 4.51
C LYS A 208 13.87 1.16 4.36
N TRP A 209 14.76 0.36 3.77
CA TRP A 209 16.09 0.82 3.37
C TRP A 209 16.00 1.78 2.18
N ILE A 210 16.68 2.92 2.29
CA ILE A 210 16.70 3.98 1.27
C ILE A 210 17.98 3.86 0.44
N TRP A 211 19.13 3.88 1.12
CA TRP A 211 20.43 3.94 0.49
C TRP A 211 21.53 3.52 1.45
N GLY A 212 22.66 3.08 0.92
CA GLY A 212 23.86 2.81 1.70
C GLY A 212 25.10 2.78 0.84
N HIS A 213 26.25 2.95 1.50
CA HIS A 213 27.56 2.95 0.85
C HIS A 213 28.59 2.28 1.75
N LYS A 214 29.40 1.40 1.15
CA LYS A 214 30.51 0.73 1.81
C LYS A 214 31.76 1.60 1.68
N MET A 215 32.33 2.03 2.80
CA MET A 215 33.56 2.81 2.80
C MET A 215 34.72 1.92 2.33
N GLN A 216 35.46 2.34 1.28
CA GLN A 216 36.62 1.58 0.80
C GLN A 216 37.67 1.41 1.93
N LYS A 217 38.22 0.20 2.07
CA LYS A 217 39.16 -0.21 3.15
C LYS A 217 38.58 -0.20 4.58
N SER A 218 37.26 -0.09 4.74
CA SER A 218 36.59 -0.15 6.04
C SER A 218 35.50 -1.23 6.04
N SER A 219 35.30 -1.87 7.20
CA SER A 219 34.14 -2.73 7.45
C SER A 219 32.85 -1.93 7.67
N ARG A 220 32.94 -0.60 7.79
CA ARG A 220 31.82 0.27 8.12
C ARG A 220 31.00 0.61 6.87
N VAL A 221 29.69 0.40 6.99
CA VAL A 221 28.68 0.70 5.97
C VAL A 221 27.76 1.75 6.56
N VAL A 222 27.48 2.81 5.79
CA VAL A 222 26.37 3.71 6.13
C VAL A 222 25.08 3.13 5.55
N ASN A 223 24.02 3.10 6.35
CA ASN A 223 22.69 2.71 5.91
C ASN A 223 21.68 3.77 6.31
N LEU A 224 20.85 4.16 5.35
CA LEU A 224 19.78 5.13 5.50
C LEU A 224 18.46 4.39 5.39
N HIS A 225 17.54 4.68 6.31
CA HIS A 225 16.24 4.04 6.35
C HIS A 225 15.13 5.07 6.61
N THR A 226 13.92 4.78 6.11
CA THR A 226 12.71 5.37 6.67
C THR A 226 12.47 4.79 8.06
N THR A 227 11.65 5.49 8.84
CA THR A 227 11.27 5.09 10.19
C THR A 227 9.75 5.08 10.30
N LYS A 228 9.25 4.23 11.20
CA LYS A 228 7.84 4.22 11.58
C LYS A 228 7.73 4.10 13.10
N PRO A 229 6.63 4.54 13.71
CA PRO A 229 6.42 4.34 15.14
C PRO A 229 6.57 2.86 15.55
N LYS A 230 7.20 2.62 16.71
CA LYS A 230 7.31 1.29 17.31
C LYS A 230 6.01 0.91 18.03
N THR A 231 5.36 1.89 18.65
CA THR A 231 4.21 1.75 19.55
C THR A 231 3.04 2.64 19.15
N SER A 232 1.83 2.10 19.31
CA SER A 232 0.53 2.75 19.58
C SER A 232 -0.12 3.69 18.54
N ALA A 233 -1.44 3.82 18.67
CA ALA A 233 -2.32 4.69 17.89
C ALA A 233 -1.98 6.19 17.99
N LEU A 234 -1.31 6.64 19.06
CA LEU A 234 -1.04 8.06 19.34
C LEU A 234 0.32 8.57 18.83
N SER A 235 1.09 7.72 18.15
CA SER A 235 2.42 8.10 17.65
C SER A 235 2.37 8.75 16.27
N VAL A 236 3.13 9.83 16.12
CA VAL A 236 3.12 10.70 14.94
C VAL A 236 4.49 10.65 14.24
N PRO A 237 4.60 10.05 13.04
CA PRO A 237 5.85 10.04 12.29
C PRO A 237 6.22 11.44 11.80
N ALA A 238 7.48 11.82 11.97
CA ALA A 238 7.96 13.14 11.57
C ALA A 238 8.38 13.23 10.08
N GLY A 239 8.41 12.11 9.34
CA GLY A 239 8.82 12.07 7.94
C GLY A 239 10.33 12.20 7.69
N THR A 240 11.15 12.05 8.73
CA THR A 240 12.62 12.12 8.66
C THR A 240 13.23 10.76 8.29
N PHE A 241 14.57 10.71 8.15
CA PHE A 241 15.31 9.46 7.90
C PHE A 241 16.31 9.16 9.03
N LEU A 242 16.64 7.87 9.15
CA LEU A 242 17.64 7.35 10.09
C LEU A 242 18.90 6.92 9.34
N ALA A 243 20.01 7.62 9.60
CA ALA A 243 21.34 7.21 9.16
C ALA A 243 22.06 6.42 10.27
N ARG A 244 22.68 5.29 9.93
CA ARG A 244 23.55 4.53 10.83
C ARG A 244 24.84 4.16 10.12
N ASN A 245 25.96 4.21 10.85
CA ASN A 245 27.28 3.88 10.32
C ASN A 245 27.97 2.84 11.21
N GLY A 246 28.19 1.62 10.70
CA GLY A 246 28.84 0.54 11.44
C GLY A 246 28.14 0.21 12.76
N SER A 247 28.86 0.35 13.89
CA SER A 247 28.40 0.03 15.25
C SER A 247 27.57 1.12 15.93
N ASN A 248 27.30 2.26 15.27
CA ASN A 248 26.50 3.33 15.86
C ASN A 248 25.04 2.89 16.04
N MET A 249 24.62 2.75 17.29
CA MET A 249 23.25 2.37 17.69
C MET A 249 22.43 3.58 18.17
N HIS A 250 22.73 4.80 17.73
CA HIS A 250 21.93 5.94 18.17
C HIS A 250 20.47 5.75 17.73
N GLU A 251 19.59 6.27 18.58
CA GLU A 251 18.15 6.21 18.38
C GLU A 251 17.63 7.61 18.10
N LEU A 252 16.81 7.71 17.05
CA LEU A 252 15.90 8.82 16.87
C LEU A 252 14.55 8.43 17.49
N VAL A 253 13.68 9.41 17.64
CA VAL A 253 12.31 9.22 18.11
C VAL A 253 11.32 9.89 17.14
N CYS A 254 10.07 9.46 17.20
CA CYS A 254 8.96 10.14 16.54
C CYS A 254 8.22 11.03 17.55
N LEU A 255 7.22 11.76 17.09
CA LEU A 255 6.39 12.62 17.93
C LEU A 255 5.25 11.82 18.55
N LYS A 256 4.62 12.35 19.59
CA LYS A 256 3.52 11.73 20.31
C LYS A 256 2.38 12.71 20.53
N MET A 257 1.16 12.28 20.25
CA MET A 257 -0.06 12.98 20.62
C MET A 257 -0.28 12.84 22.13
N VAL A 258 -0.20 13.95 22.85
CA VAL A 258 -0.41 14.03 24.32
C VAL A 258 -1.56 14.96 24.71
N LYS A 259 -2.28 15.51 23.73
CA LYS A 259 -3.50 16.30 23.94
C LYS A 259 -4.53 15.45 24.70
N LYS A 260 -5.20 16.05 25.69
CA LYS A 260 -6.21 15.37 26.52
C LYS A 260 -7.34 14.77 25.68
N ASP A 261 -7.77 15.50 24.66
CA ASP A 261 -8.68 15.02 23.63
C ASP A 261 -7.91 14.88 22.31
N PRO A 262 -7.31 13.70 22.04
CA PRO A 262 -6.44 13.48 20.89
C PRO A 262 -7.18 13.53 19.54
N TYR A 263 -8.52 13.44 19.55
CA TYR A 263 -9.32 13.33 18.33
C TYR A 263 -10.15 14.58 18.03
N SER A 264 -10.05 15.62 18.85
CA SER A 264 -10.69 16.93 18.63
C SER A 264 -10.38 17.60 17.28
N ASP A 265 -9.27 17.24 16.63
CA ASP A 265 -8.88 17.78 15.32
C ASP A 265 -9.15 16.79 14.15
N MET A 266 -9.82 15.66 14.42
CA MET A 266 -10.29 14.71 13.38
C MET A 266 -11.46 15.30 12.56
N PRO A 267 -11.67 14.85 11.32
CA PRO A 267 -12.77 15.34 10.48
C PRO A 267 -14.15 15.00 11.06
N ASP A 268 -15.11 15.90 10.90
CA ASP A 268 -16.51 15.62 11.23
C ASP A 268 -17.21 14.80 10.11
N PRO A 269 -18.45 14.31 10.30
CA PRO A 269 -19.15 13.54 9.27
C PRO A 269 -19.34 14.24 7.91
N LEU A 270 -19.47 15.57 7.88
CA LEU A 270 -19.59 16.32 6.62
C LEU A 270 -18.25 16.35 5.89
N GLN A 271 -17.15 16.52 6.64
CA GLN A 271 -15.79 16.48 6.11
C GLN A 271 -15.43 15.06 5.64
N VAL A 272 -15.83 14.01 6.37
CA VAL A 272 -15.70 12.61 5.94
C VAL A 272 -16.45 12.37 4.62
N SER A 273 -17.70 12.84 4.49
CA SER A 273 -18.44 12.72 3.23
C SER A 273 -17.74 13.46 2.08
N ALA A 274 -17.20 14.65 2.33
CA ALA A 274 -16.41 15.38 1.34
C ALA A 274 -15.13 14.62 0.92
N MET A 275 -14.46 13.95 1.86
CA MET A 275 -13.30 13.08 1.56
C MET A 275 -13.67 11.91 0.67
N ILE A 276 -14.77 11.22 0.99
CA ILE A 276 -15.26 10.07 0.23
C ILE A 276 -15.58 10.53 -1.21
N ASN A 277 -16.30 11.63 -1.38
CA ASN A 277 -16.61 12.16 -2.70
C ASN A 277 -15.34 12.57 -3.49
N ALA A 278 -14.32 13.08 -2.81
CA ALA A 278 -13.09 13.52 -3.45
C ALA A 278 -12.19 12.35 -3.89
N TYR A 279 -12.15 11.27 -3.10
CA TYR A 279 -11.08 10.26 -3.18
C TYR A 279 -11.55 8.81 -3.25
N ALA A 280 -12.83 8.50 -3.07
CA ALA A 280 -13.29 7.12 -3.16
C ALA A 280 -12.98 6.52 -4.55
N PRO A 281 -12.42 5.31 -4.60
CA PRO A 281 -11.88 4.76 -5.84
C PRO A 281 -12.98 4.33 -6.81
N TRP A 282 -12.57 4.12 -8.06
CA TRP A 282 -13.30 3.30 -9.03
C TRP A 282 -12.72 1.89 -9.00
N VAL A 283 -13.58 0.88 -8.86
CA VAL A 283 -13.15 -0.53 -8.84
C VAL A 283 -13.63 -1.21 -10.12
N TYR A 284 -12.69 -1.62 -10.95
CA TYR A 284 -12.95 -2.37 -12.18
C TYR A 284 -12.86 -3.87 -11.90
N PHE A 285 -13.86 -4.61 -12.37
CA PHE A 285 -13.87 -6.06 -12.32
C PHE A 285 -13.37 -6.64 -13.64
N HIS A 286 -12.78 -7.83 -13.58
CA HIS A 286 -12.33 -8.55 -14.76
C HIS A 286 -13.52 -8.78 -15.73
N PRO A 287 -13.34 -8.72 -17.06
CA PRO A 287 -14.45 -8.91 -18.01
C PRO A 287 -15.09 -10.31 -17.92
N ASP A 288 -14.30 -11.30 -17.50
CA ASP A 288 -14.76 -12.68 -17.28
C ASP A 288 -15.29 -12.92 -15.85
N GLU A 289 -15.41 -11.88 -15.01
CA GLU A 289 -15.91 -12.04 -13.64
C GLU A 289 -17.36 -12.52 -13.63
N GLN A 290 -17.64 -13.48 -12.74
CA GLN A 290 -18.96 -14.07 -12.55
C GLN A 290 -19.51 -13.82 -11.14
N TYR A 291 -18.64 -13.51 -10.17
CA TYR A 291 -18.95 -13.37 -8.75
C TYR A 291 -18.78 -11.92 -8.33
N PHE A 292 -19.75 -11.08 -8.63
CA PHE A 292 -19.70 -9.65 -8.33
C PHE A 292 -19.97 -9.37 -6.83
N PRO A 293 -19.59 -8.18 -6.33
CA PRO A 293 -19.98 -7.77 -5.00
C PRO A 293 -21.50 -7.61 -4.88
N SER A 294 -21.98 -7.54 -3.64
CA SER A 294 -23.36 -7.18 -3.30
C SER A 294 -23.39 -6.43 -1.96
N SER A 295 -24.56 -5.96 -1.53
CA SER A 295 -24.73 -5.56 -0.13
C SER A 295 -24.95 -6.79 0.76
N VAL A 296 -24.51 -6.69 2.02
CA VAL A 296 -24.79 -7.69 3.07
C VAL A 296 -26.29 -7.93 3.21
N LEU A 297 -27.10 -6.86 3.16
CA LEU A 297 -28.55 -6.97 3.27
C LEU A 297 -29.15 -7.73 2.07
N TRP A 298 -28.66 -7.48 0.85
CA TRP A 298 -29.07 -8.27 -0.31
C TRP A 298 -28.77 -9.76 -0.09
N PHE A 299 -27.58 -10.10 0.41
CA PHE A 299 -27.24 -11.48 0.72
C PHE A 299 -28.18 -12.11 1.74
N PHE A 300 -28.53 -11.39 2.81
CA PHE A 300 -29.46 -11.84 3.83
C PHE A 300 -30.88 -12.07 3.28
N GLN A 301 -31.38 -11.14 2.47
CA GLN A 301 -32.70 -11.21 1.86
C GLN A 301 -32.82 -12.32 0.79
N ASN A 302 -31.70 -12.90 0.36
CA ASN A 302 -31.66 -13.91 -0.69
C ASN A 302 -31.45 -15.34 -0.18
N GLY A 303 -31.78 -15.61 1.08
CA GLY A 303 -31.94 -16.97 1.60
C GLY A 303 -30.67 -17.60 2.18
N VAL A 304 -29.70 -16.78 2.61
CA VAL A 304 -28.56 -17.26 3.41
C VAL A 304 -29.06 -17.98 4.66
N GLU A 305 -28.36 -19.03 5.05
CA GLU A 305 -28.63 -19.79 6.26
C GLU A 305 -27.53 -19.56 7.31
N LEU A 306 -27.96 -19.32 8.55
CA LEU A 306 -27.12 -19.31 9.74
C LEU A 306 -27.05 -20.73 10.32
N TYR A 307 -25.83 -21.24 10.45
CA TYR A 307 -25.52 -22.52 11.07
C TYR A 307 -24.91 -22.30 12.44
N GLN A 308 -25.43 -23.00 13.46
CA GLN A 308 -24.93 -22.95 14.82
C GLN A 308 -24.82 -24.37 15.40
N SER A 309 -23.82 -24.60 16.24
CA SER A 309 -23.58 -25.91 16.84
C SER A 309 -24.80 -26.37 17.67
N GLY A 310 -25.31 -27.56 17.37
CA GLY A 310 -26.45 -28.15 18.08
C GLY A 310 -27.82 -27.57 17.72
N GLN A 311 -27.92 -26.72 16.69
CA GLN A 311 -29.17 -26.15 16.20
C GLN A 311 -29.41 -26.51 14.73
N ASN A 312 -30.68 -26.50 14.30
CA ASN A 312 -31.00 -26.61 12.88
C ASN A 312 -30.65 -25.28 12.17
N PRO A 313 -30.20 -25.32 10.91
CA PRO A 313 -29.95 -24.09 10.14
C PRO A 313 -31.23 -23.26 10.02
N GLY A 314 -31.08 -21.94 10.12
CA GLY A 314 -32.21 -21.00 10.05
C GLY A 314 -31.86 -19.75 9.26
N PRO A 315 -32.86 -18.97 8.83
CA PRO A 315 -32.62 -17.74 8.08
C PRO A 315 -31.94 -16.68 8.95
N VAL A 316 -31.19 -15.78 8.30
CA VAL A 316 -30.75 -14.52 8.93
C VAL A 316 -31.93 -13.54 8.97
N ILE A 317 -32.16 -12.92 10.12
CA ILE A 317 -33.30 -12.03 10.37
C ILE A 317 -32.86 -10.57 10.26
N ASN A 318 -33.63 -9.75 9.52
CA ASN A 318 -33.37 -8.33 9.30
C ASN A 318 -31.91 -8.08 8.84
N ASP A 319 -31.19 -7.18 9.51
CA ASP A 319 -29.80 -6.83 9.22
C ASP A 319 -28.81 -7.69 10.03
N GLY A 320 -29.22 -8.90 10.42
CA GLY A 320 -28.43 -9.82 11.23
C GLY A 320 -28.77 -9.79 12.72
N ASP A 321 -30.02 -9.53 13.09
CA ASP A 321 -30.46 -9.41 14.49
C ASP A 321 -30.25 -10.70 15.31
N ASN A 322 -30.27 -11.85 14.63
CA ASN A 322 -30.02 -13.17 15.24
C ASN A 322 -28.57 -13.65 15.09
N LEU A 323 -27.67 -12.83 14.55
CA LEU A 323 -26.26 -13.19 14.43
C LEU A 323 -25.57 -13.12 15.80
N PRO A 324 -24.83 -14.17 16.21
CA PRO A 324 -24.03 -14.15 17.43
C PRO A 324 -23.05 -12.97 17.47
N SER A 325 -23.14 -12.15 18.51
CA SER A 325 -22.24 -11.02 18.75
C SER A 325 -21.19 -11.31 19.84
N ASP A 326 -21.31 -12.45 20.49
CA ASP A 326 -20.48 -12.98 21.55
C ASP A 326 -20.14 -14.45 21.22
N GLY A 327 -18.89 -14.85 21.44
CA GLY A 327 -18.39 -16.17 21.07
C GLY A 327 -17.16 -16.12 20.17
N GLY A 328 -16.66 -17.30 19.81
CA GLY A 328 -15.55 -17.51 18.89
C GLY A 328 -16.01 -17.75 17.45
N PRO A 329 -15.08 -17.66 16.49
CA PRO A 329 -15.40 -17.84 15.07
C PRO A 329 -15.90 -19.25 14.73
N GLU A 330 -15.65 -20.25 15.58
CA GLU A 330 -16.07 -21.64 15.34
C GLU A 330 -17.51 -21.93 15.82
N ASP A 331 -18.17 -20.97 16.47
CA ASP A 331 -19.49 -21.20 17.09
C ASP A 331 -20.65 -21.12 16.09
N ALA A 332 -20.46 -20.38 14.99
CA ALA A 332 -21.45 -20.20 13.94
C ALA A 332 -20.81 -19.91 12.59
N PHE A 333 -21.50 -20.25 11.51
CA PHE A 333 -21.14 -19.81 10.16
C PHE A 333 -22.36 -19.50 9.29
N LEU A 334 -22.17 -18.68 8.26
CA LEU A 334 -23.15 -18.44 7.20
C LEU A 334 -22.86 -19.33 5.99
N ASP A 335 -23.92 -19.79 5.31
CA ASP A 335 -23.80 -20.52 4.05
C ASP A 335 -24.88 -20.09 3.05
N LEU A 336 -24.65 -20.41 1.78
CA LEU A 336 -25.58 -20.14 0.69
C LEU A 336 -26.90 -20.92 0.86
N PRO A 337 -27.99 -20.47 0.22
CA PRO A 337 -29.24 -21.22 0.19
C PRO A 337 -29.03 -22.67 -0.27
N GLN A 338 -29.78 -23.62 0.29
CA GLN A 338 -29.66 -25.03 -0.09
C GLN A 338 -30.19 -25.34 -1.50
N ASP A 339 -31.12 -24.53 -2.02
CA ASP A 339 -31.68 -24.76 -3.33
C ASP A 339 -30.69 -24.36 -4.43
N GLU A 340 -30.31 -25.30 -5.30
CA GLU A 340 -29.27 -25.10 -6.31
C GLU A 340 -29.53 -23.89 -7.24
N PRO A 341 -30.76 -23.60 -7.72
CA PRO A 341 -31.01 -22.41 -8.53
C PRO A 341 -30.72 -21.09 -7.80
N ASN A 342 -31.18 -20.92 -6.55
CA ASN A 342 -30.87 -19.71 -5.80
C ASN A 342 -29.42 -19.68 -5.34
N LYS A 343 -28.84 -20.82 -4.94
CA LYS A 343 -27.42 -20.92 -4.59
C LYS A 343 -26.53 -20.36 -5.69
N GLU A 344 -26.71 -20.83 -6.92
CA GLU A 344 -25.95 -20.36 -8.08
C GLU A 344 -26.24 -18.90 -8.45
N ARG A 345 -27.46 -18.43 -8.18
CA ARG A 345 -27.82 -17.01 -8.36
C ARG A 345 -27.16 -16.12 -7.30
N VAL A 346 -27.16 -16.54 -6.03
CA VAL A 346 -26.62 -15.78 -4.90
C VAL A 346 -25.09 -15.69 -4.99
N LYS A 347 -24.41 -16.77 -5.40
CA LYS A 347 -22.96 -16.75 -5.64
C LYS A 347 -22.53 -15.61 -6.57
N LYS A 348 -23.30 -15.33 -7.61
CA LYS A 348 -22.96 -14.31 -8.62
C LYS A 348 -22.97 -12.89 -8.08
N GLY A 349 -23.57 -12.67 -6.90
CA GLY A 349 -23.80 -11.35 -6.35
C GLY A 349 -24.66 -10.47 -7.25
N PHE A 350 -24.63 -9.17 -6.99
CA PHE A 350 -25.45 -8.22 -7.71
C PHE A 350 -24.83 -6.83 -7.66
N LEU A 351 -24.00 -6.54 -8.67
CA LEU A 351 -23.20 -5.31 -8.76
C LEU A 351 -24.05 -4.03 -8.62
N SER A 352 -25.30 -4.04 -9.11
CA SER A 352 -26.19 -2.87 -9.04
C SER A 352 -26.63 -2.50 -7.62
N ASP A 353 -26.71 -3.48 -6.70
CA ASP A 353 -27.03 -3.26 -5.29
C ASP A 353 -25.77 -3.35 -4.40
N ALA A 354 -24.58 -3.40 -5.01
CA ALA A 354 -23.34 -3.39 -4.27
C ALA A 354 -23.18 -2.07 -3.51
N VAL A 355 -22.77 -2.18 -2.25
CA VAL A 355 -22.50 -1.05 -1.37
C VAL A 355 -21.10 -1.24 -0.79
N ALA A 356 -20.33 -0.17 -0.77
CA ALA A 356 -19.06 -0.17 -0.06
C ALA A 356 -19.27 0.24 1.41
N TYR A 357 -18.70 -0.51 2.34
CA TYR A 357 -18.83 -0.25 3.77
C TYR A 357 -17.58 0.42 4.30
N ILE A 358 -17.72 1.64 4.85
CA ILE A 358 -16.60 2.51 5.20
C ILE A 358 -16.45 2.60 6.71
N HIS A 359 -15.27 2.24 7.19
CA HIS A 359 -14.82 2.44 8.57
C HIS A 359 -13.79 3.58 8.61
N VAL A 360 -14.09 4.61 9.40
CA VAL A 360 -13.27 5.81 9.54
C VAL A 360 -12.42 5.72 10.80
N LYS A 361 -11.10 5.70 10.63
CA LYS A 361 -10.14 5.47 11.71
C LYS A 361 -9.15 6.63 11.85
N PRO A 362 -8.76 7.02 13.07
CA PRO A 362 -7.59 7.85 13.28
C PRO A 362 -6.33 7.04 12.95
N ALA A 363 -5.41 7.64 12.22
CA ALA A 363 -4.13 7.05 11.88
C ALA A 363 -2.98 7.99 12.25
N LEU A 364 -1.83 7.40 12.58
CA LEU A 364 -0.57 8.14 12.82
C LEU A 364 -0.74 9.26 13.87
N GLY A 365 -1.31 8.92 15.03
CA GLY A 365 -1.56 9.86 16.12
C GLY A 365 -2.66 10.88 15.85
N GLY A 366 -3.63 10.54 15.00
CA GLY A 366 -4.72 11.44 14.60
C GLY A 366 -4.30 12.51 13.60
N THR A 367 -3.08 12.41 13.04
CA THR A 367 -2.61 13.34 11.99
C THR A 367 -3.02 12.91 10.59
N CYS A 368 -3.54 11.69 10.45
CA CYS A 368 -4.20 11.18 9.27
C CYS A 368 -5.55 10.54 9.64
N THR A 369 -6.44 10.48 8.67
CA THR A 369 -7.66 9.69 8.69
C THR A 369 -7.53 8.57 7.68
N ASP A 370 -7.71 7.34 8.14
CA ASP A 370 -7.82 6.17 7.26
C ASP A 370 -9.31 5.89 7.00
N LEU A 371 -9.68 5.80 5.72
CA LEU A 371 -10.98 5.30 5.28
C LEU A 371 -10.78 3.85 4.82
N ALA A 372 -11.08 2.88 5.68
CA ALA A 372 -11.06 1.47 5.33
C ALA A 372 -12.39 1.12 4.64
N ILE A 373 -12.31 0.83 3.35
CA ILE A 373 -13.43 0.61 2.45
C ILE A 373 -13.54 -0.89 2.17
N TRP A 374 -14.56 -1.51 2.74
CA TRP A 374 -14.83 -2.94 2.64
C TRP A 374 -15.80 -3.22 1.51
N LEU A 375 -15.47 -4.21 0.68
CA LEU A 375 -16.33 -4.76 -0.37
C LEU A 375 -16.71 -6.19 0.01
N TYR A 376 -18.01 -6.46 -0.07
CA TYR A 376 -18.56 -7.78 0.24
C TYR A 376 -18.90 -8.54 -1.03
N TYR A 377 -18.41 -9.76 -1.12
CA TYR A 377 -18.71 -10.69 -2.21
C TYR A 377 -19.44 -11.89 -1.63
N PRO A 378 -20.61 -12.31 -2.14
CA PRO A 378 -21.27 -13.54 -1.66
C PRO A 378 -20.46 -14.82 -1.89
N PHE A 379 -19.51 -14.79 -2.83
CA PHE A 379 -18.69 -15.95 -3.18
C PHE A 379 -17.36 -15.50 -3.78
N ASN A 380 -16.30 -16.23 -3.45
CA ASN A 380 -15.00 -16.17 -4.11
C ASN A 380 -14.84 -17.43 -4.95
N GLY A 381 -14.35 -17.29 -6.17
CA GLY A 381 -14.23 -18.39 -7.13
C GLY A 381 -12.89 -19.14 -7.06
N ALA A 382 -12.72 -20.06 -8.01
CA ALA A 382 -11.52 -20.87 -8.17
C ALA A 382 -10.24 -20.04 -8.37
N GLY A 383 -9.19 -20.37 -7.60
CA GLY A 383 -7.87 -19.77 -7.74
C GLY A 383 -7.07 -20.30 -8.95
N LYS A 384 -6.00 -19.58 -9.31
CA LYS A 384 -5.06 -19.99 -10.35
C LYS A 384 -3.64 -20.07 -9.79
N PHE A 385 -2.82 -20.89 -10.44
CA PHE A 385 -1.44 -21.11 -10.08
C PHE A 385 -0.52 -20.91 -11.28
N GLN A 386 0.49 -20.06 -11.13
CA GLN A 386 1.55 -19.87 -12.10
C GLN A 386 2.70 -20.86 -11.84
N PHE A 387 3.03 -21.67 -12.85
CA PHE A 387 4.16 -22.57 -12.84
C PHE A 387 5.05 -22.31 -14.06
N GLY A 388 6.05 -21.44 -13.92
CA GLY A 388 6.92 -21.04 -15.02
C GLY A 388 6.10 -20.32 -16.11
N PRO A 389 6.02 -20.84 -17.35
CA PRO A 389 5.13 -20.28 -18.37
C PRO A 389 3.69 -20.83 -18.34
N PHE A 390 3.36 -21.73 -17.41
CA PHE A 390 2.04 -22.38 -17.34
C PHE A 390 1.12 -21.72 -16.32
N ILE A 391 -0.16 -21.69 -16.66
CA ILE A 391 -1.24 -21.32 -15.75
C ILE A 391 -2.05 -22.59 -15.51
N ILE A 392 -2.21 -22.94 -14.24
CA ILE A 392 -2.97 -24.10 -13.78
C ILE A 392 -4.20 -23.58 -13.04
N ASN A 393 -5.39 -23.97 -13.49
CA ASN A 393 -6.63 -23.73 -12.74
C ASN A 393 -6.68 -24.70 -11.56
N LEU A 394 -6.95 -24.20 -10.36
CA LEU A 394 -6.92 -25.00 -9.14
C LEU A 394 -8.24 -25.74 -8.86
N GLY A 395 -9.18 -25.75 -9.80
CA GLY A 395 -10.50 -26.34 -9.59
C GLY A 395 -11.21 -25.61 -8.46
N MET A 396 -11.81 -26.34 -7.51
CA MET A 396 -12.55 -25.73 -6.39
C MET A 396 -11.64 -25.10 -5.32
N ILE A 397 -10.32 -25.26 -5.42
CA ILE A 397 -9.41 -24.69 -4.41
C ILE A 397 -9.41 -23.17 -4.53
N GLY A 398 -9.62 -22.49 -3.40
CA GLY A 398 -9.76 -21.04 -3.33
C GLY A 398 -11.21 -20.59 -3.22
N GLU A 399 -12.16 -21.46 -3.57
CA GLU A 399 -13.57 -21.14 -3.46
C GLU A 399 -14.00 -21.07 -2.00
N HIS A 400 -14.75 -20.03 -1.66
CA HIS A 400 -15.42 -19.96 -0.38
C HIS A 400 -16.66 -19.08 -0.45
N VAL A 401 -17.62 -19.39 0.43
CA VAL A 401 -18.82 -18.57 0.62
C VAL A 401 -18.47 -17.33 1.41
N SER A 402 -19.01 -16.22 0.96
CA SER A 402 -18.67 -14.86 1.37
C SER A 402 -17.21 -14.51 1.11
N ASP A 403 -16.91 -13.23 0.95
CA ASP A 403 -15.56 -12.70 1.00
C ASP A 403 -15.60 -11.23 1.38
N TRP A 404 -14.53 -10.80 2.05
CA TRP A 404 -14.33 -9.45 2.50
C TRP A 404 -12.95 -8.98 2.06
N GLU A 405 -12.93 -8.17 1.01
CA GLU A 405 -11.74 -7.48 0.53
C GLU A 405 -11.82 -5.99 0.86
N HIS A 406 -10.69 -5.32 1.00
CA HIS A 406 -10.70 -3.91 1.39
C HIS A 406 -9.61 -3.05 0.77
N ILE A 407 -9.95 -1.76 0.65
CA ILE A 407 -9.08 -0.70 0.17
C ILE A 407 -9.00 0.34 1.29
N THR A 408 -7.81 0.79 1.67
CA THR A 408 -7.69 1.86 2.68
C THR A 408 -7.12 3.13 2.08
N LEU A 409 -7.85 4.23 2.18
CA LEU A 409 -7.36 5.56 1.80
C LEU A 409 -6.77 6.24 3.03
N ARG A 410 -5.51 6.69 2.96
CA ARG A 410 -4.87 7.47 4.03
C ARG A 410 -4.82 8.94 3.64
N ILE A 411 -5.60 9.76 4.34
CA ILE A 411 -5.76 11.20 4.06
C ILE A 411 -5.15 11.99 5.22
N ASP A 412 -4.38 13.04 4.94
CA ASP A 412 -3.81 13.86 6.01
C ASP A 412 -4.82 14.85 6.60
N ASN A 413 -4.76 15.06 7.91
CA ASN A 413 -5.67 15.98 8.60
C ASN A 413 -5.20 17.44 8.59
N PHE A 414 -4.04 17.72 7.98
CA PHE A 414 -3.51 19.09 7.85
C PHE A 414 -4.19 19.82 6.70
N HIS A 415 -4.38 19.17 5.56
CA HIS A 415 -4.90 19.77 4.33
C HIS A 415 -6.03 18.92 3.71
N GLY A 416 -6.32 17.74 4.24
CA GLY A 416 -7.26 16.80 3.64
C GLY A 416 -6.77 16.23 2.33
N ILE A 417 -5.47 15.97 2.16
CA ILE A 417 -4.91 15.44 0.92
C ILE A 417 -4.65 13.94 1.05
N LEU A 418 -5.01 13.18 0.01
CA LEU A 418 -4.72 11.74 -0.09
C LEU A 418 -3.19 11.51 -0.15
N ASN A 419 -2.66 10.80 0.86
CA ASN A 419 -1.24 10.46 0.95
C ASN A 419 -0.92 9.11 0.34
N ALA A 420 -1.80 8.13 0.53
CA ALA A 420 -1.55 6.75 0.13
C ALA A 420 -2.86 5.96 0.01
N VAL A 421 -2.80 4.90 -0.80
CA VAL A 421 -3.88 3.93 -0.99
C VAL A 421 -3.30 2.55 -0.68
N TYR A 422 -3.91 1.83 0.25
CA TYR A 422 -3.63 0.43 0.51
C TYR A 422 -4.57 -0.44 -0.31
N LEU A 423 -4.02 -1.45 -0.99
CA LEU A 423 -4.79 -2.45 -1.73
C LEU A 423 -4.58 -3.82 -1.09
N SER A 424 -5.66 -4.44 -0.60
CA SER A 424 -5.64 -5.80 -0.03
C SER A 424 -5.31 -6.84 -1.09
N GLN A 425 -4.46 -7.80 -0.73
CA GLN A 425 -4.02 -8.92 -1.55
C GLN A 425 -3.88 -10.14 -0.65
N HIS A 426 -4.99 -10.89 -0.50
CA HIS A 426 -5.06 -12.05 0.37
C HIS A 426 -4.78 -11.67 1.84
N ALA A 427 -3.82 -12.33 2.50
CA ALA A 427 -3.52 -12.11 3.92
C ALA A 427 -2.75 -10.81 4.24
N LYS A 428 -2.39 -10.01 3.25
CA LYS A 428 -1.63 -8.74 3.37
C LYS A 428 -2.00 -7.80 2.23
N GLY A 429 -1.19 -6.78 1.96
CA GLY A 429 -1.43 -5.88 0.84
C GLY A 429 -0.28 -4.90 0.63
N VAL A 430 -0.53 -3.88 -0.18
CA VAL A 430 0.50 -2.92 -0.57
C VAL A 430 -0.01 -1.49 -0.42
N TRP A 431 0.73 -0.67 0.32
CA TRP A 431 0.57 0.77 0.30
C TRP A 431 1.23 1.36 -0.95
N LEU A 432 0.43 2.09 -1.72
CA LEU A 432 0.82 2.83 -2.90
C LEU A 432 0.69 4.32 -2.64
N THR A 433 1.59 5.09 -3.22
CA THR A 433 1.65 6.56 -3.11
C THR A 433 1.24 7.22 -4.42
N PRO A 434 0.90 8.52 -4.42
CA PRO A 434 0.62 9.27 -5.64
C PRO A 434 1.64 8.98 -6.76
N GLY A 435 1.14 8.64 -7.95
CA GLY A 435 1.97 8.25 -9.10
C GLY A 435 2.25 6.76 -9.24
N GLU A 436 1.86 5.93 -8.26
CA GLU A 436 1.92 4.45 -8.34
C GLU A 436 0.56 3.81 -8.69
N PHE A 437 -0.45 4.64 -8.92
CA PHE A 437 -1.79 4.25 -9.34
C PHE A 437 -2.38 5.28 -10.31
N GLU A 438 -3.31 4.82 -11.14
CA GLU A 438 -4.06 5.68 -12.06
C GLU A 438 -5.11 6.51 -11.30
N LEU A 439 -5.40 7.70 -11.81
CA LEU A 439 -6.38 8.63 -11.26
C LEU A 439 -7.48 8.91 -12.27
N MET A 440 -8.73 8.69 -11.88
CA MET A 440 -9.90 9.14 -12.61
C MET A 440 -10.32 10.53 -12.13
N GLY A 441 -10.60 11.43 -13.08
CA GLY A 441 -10.98 12.81 -12.76
C GLY A 441 -9.89 13.61 -12.04
N GLY A 442 -8.65 13.11 -12.00
CA GLY A 442 -7.51 13.76 -11.36
C GLY A 442 -7.39 13.55 -9.85
N THR A 443 -8.40 13.01 -9.16
CA THR A 443 -8.37 12.80 -7.70
C THR A 443 -8.72 11.40 -7.23
N ARG A 444 -9.53 10.65 -7.99
CA ARG A 444 -10.09 9.38 -7.53
C ARG A 444 -9.23 8.20 -8.02
N PRO A 445 -8.66 7.37 -7.13
CA PRO A 445 -7.84 6.23 -7.55
C PRO A 445 -8.62 5.24 -8.40
N VAL A 446 -7.93 4.59 -9.33
CA VAL A 446 -8.45 3.44 -10.08
C VAL A 446 -7.85 2.17 -9.49
N VAL A 447 -8.73 1.21 -9.18
CA VAL A 447 -8.40 -0.09 -8.62
C VAL A 447 -8.96 -1.18 -9.53
N TYR A 448 -8.21 -2.26 -9.68
CA TYR A 448 -8.60 -3.44 -10.45
C TYR A 448 -8.73 -4.62 -9.48
N ALA A 449 -9.94 -5.19 -9.38
CA ALA A 449 -10.18 -6.42 -8.65
C ALA A 449 -9.80 -7.62 -9.54
N SER A 450 -9.07 -8.59 -8.98
CA SER A 450 -8.70 -9.79 -9.71
C SER A 450 -9.88 -10.72 -9.93
N LEU A 451 -9.88 -11.41 -11.07
CA LEU A 451 -10.86 -12.44 -11.42
C LEU A 451 -10.98 -13.50 -10.31
N HIS A 452 -12.22 -13.75 -9.86
CA HIS A 452 -12.64 -14.67 -8.81
C HIS A 452 -12.15 -14.33 -7.41
N GLY A 453 -10.85 -14.08 -7.26
CA GLY A 453 -10.17 -13.86 -5.97
C GLY A 453 -10.34 -12.47 -5.39
N HIS A 454 -10.79 -11.50 -6.19
CA HIS A 454 -11.10 -10.12 -5.80
C HIS A 454 -10.00 -9.28 -5.11
N ALA A 455 -8.78 -9.81 -4.97
CA ALA A 455 -7.60 -9.05 -4.56
C ALA A 455 -7.42 -7.79 -5.42
N HIS A 456 -6.98 -6.71 -4.78
CA HIS A 456 -6.94 -5.39 -5.37
C HIS A 456 -5.55 -5.01 -5.90
N TYR A 457 -5.54 -4.42 -7.10
CA TYR A 457 -4.32 -4.04 -7.82
C TYR A 457 -4.43 -2.65 -8.44
N SER A 458 -3.29 -1.97 -8.58
CA SER A 458 -3.21 -0.67 -9.27
C SER A 458 -3.03 -0.77 -10.78
N THR A 459 -2.91 -1.99 -11.31
CA THR A 459 -2.70 -2.23 -12.75
C THR A 459 -3.58 -3.37 -13.24
N SER A 460 -4.08 -3.21 -14.47
CA SER A 460 -4.88 -4.19 -15.19
C SER A 460 -3.99 -5.25 -15.84
N SER A 461 -3.25 -5.99 -15.02
CA SER A 461 -2.38 -7.08 -15.47
C SER A 461 -2.46 -8.28 -14.54
N SER A 462 -1.72 -9.32 -14.88
CA SER A 462 -1.59 -10.49 -14.03
C SER A 462 -0.51 -10.29 -12.98
N HIS A 463 -0.79 -10.75 -11.77
CA HIS A 463 0.05 -10.64 -10.59
C HIS A 463 0.34 -12.02 -10.04
N VAL A 464 1.60 -12.31 -9.69
CA VAL A 464 1.99 -13.62 -9.15
C VAL A 464 2.56 -13.43 -7.75
N HIS A 465 1.89 -14.02 -6.77
CA HIS A 465 2.35 -14.09 -5.38
C HIS A 465 3.37 -15.20 -5.26
N LEU A 466 4.63 -14.82 -5.44
CA LEU A 466 5.76 -15.74 -5.52
C LEU A 466 5.88 -16.60 -4.25
N ALA A 467 5.75 -17.91 -4.41
CA ALA A 467 6.26 -18.90 -3.46
C ALA A 467 7.76 -19.14 -3.68
N GLY A 468 8.30 -18.79 -4.86
CA GLY A 468 9.72 -18.84 -5.17
C GLY A 468 10.04 -18.59 -6.64
N ASN A 469 11.31 -18.70 -7.00
CA ASN A 469 11.76 -18.74 -8.38
C ASN A 469 12.11 -20.17 -8.78
N LEU A 470 11.81 -20.54 -10.03
CA LEU A 470 12.29 -21.78 -10.62
C LEU A 470 13.79 -21.70 -10.90
N ASP A 471 14.49 -22.82 -10.70
CA ASP A 471 15.91 -22.94 -11.01
C ASP A 471 16.10 -22.78 -12.53
N SER A 472 17.18 -22.13 -12.97
CA SER A 472 17.35 -21.83 -14.40
C SER A 472 17.42 -23.10 -15.27
N ASP A 473 17.95 -24.19 -14.72
CA ASP A 473 17.96 -25.51 -15.39
C ASP A 473 16.57 -26.11 -15.51
N ASP A 474 15.74 -25.99 -14.45
CA ASP A 474 14.35 -26.45 -14.48
C ASP A 474 13.52 -25.63 -15.47
N VAL A 475 13.71 -24.31 -15.53
CA VAL A 475 13.09 -23.43 -16.54
C VAL A 475 13.46 -23.87 -17.95
N LYS A 476 14.73 -24.20 -18.18
CA LYS A 476 15.20 -24.69 -19.49
C LYS A 476 14.55 -26.03 -19.84
N ILE A 477 14.49 -26.98 -18.90
CA ILE A 477 13.83 -28.28 -19.12
C ILE A 477 12.34 -28.09 -19.43
N LEU A 478 11.64 -27.23 -18.67
CA LEU A 478 10.25 -26.89 -18.95
C LEU A 478 10.10 -26.29 -20.35
N TYR A 479 10.95 -25.34 -20.73
CA TYR A 479 10.92 -24.75 -22.05
C TYR A 479 11.15 -25.78 -23.17
N ASP A 480 12.17 -26.63 -23.04
CA ASP A 480 12.54 -27.65 -24.02
C ASP A 480 11.45 -28.73 -24.18
N GLU A 481 10.84 -29.18 -23.08
CA GLU A 481 9.73 -30.14 -23.11
C GLU A 481 8.50 -29.57 -23.82
N PHE A 482 8.21 -28.28 -23.63
CA PHE A 482 7.03 -27.67 -24.25
C PHE A 482 7.26 -27.17 -25.66
N LYS A 483 8.49 -26.84 -26.05
CA LYS A 483 8.85 -26.60 -27.45
C LYS A 483 8.58 -27.84 -28.32
N LYS A 484 8.65 -29.05 -27.74
CA LYS A 484 8.28 -30.30 -28.43
C LYS A 484 6.77 -30.43 -28.64
N ILE A 485 5.95 -29.75 -27.84
CA ILE A 485 4.49 -29.84 -27.85
C ILE A 485 3.87 -28.71 -28.69
N ASN A 486 4.45 -27.51 -28.69
CA ASN A 486 3.94 -26.34 -29.40
C ASN A 486 4.92 -25.89 -30.50
N ASN A 487 4.55 -26.09 -31.78
CA ASN A 487 5.31 -25.61 -32.94
C ASN A 487 5.21 -24.08 -33.18
N SER A 488 4.73 -23.29 -32.22
CA SER A 488 4.58 -21.84 -32.35
C SER A 488 5.81 -21.09 -31.85
N ARG A 489 6.40 -20.26 -32.72
CA ARG A 489 7.65 -19.49 -32.47
C ARG A 489 7.46 -18.18 -31.69
N ASN A 490 6.23 -17.75 -31.40
CA ASN A 490 5.99 -16.39 -30.88
C ASN A 490 5.14 -16.39 -29.59
N SER A 491 5.68 -16.89 -28.48
CA SER A 491 5.08 -16.65 -27.16
C SER A 491 5.92 -15.67 -26.35
N PRO A 492 5.37 -14.54 -25.87
CA PRO A 492 6.07 -13.58 -25.00
C PRO A 492 6.49 -14.16 -23.64
N VAL A 493 6.09 -15.41 -23.35
CA VAL A 493 6.15 -16.05 -22.02
C VAL A 493 7.46 -16.83 -21.79
N ALA A 494 8.41 -16.79 -22.73
CA ALA A 494 9.68 -17.54 -22.63
C ALA A 494 10.61 -17.15 -21.46
N ASN A 495 10.31 -16.06 -20.75
CA ASN A 495 11.14 -15.54 -19.66
C ASN A 495 10.49 -15.60 -18.26
N SER A 496 9.29 -16.18 -18.09
CA SER A 496 8.65 -16.24 -16.77
C SER A 496 9.24 -17.37 -15.92
N LYS A 497 10.05 -17.02 -14.92
CA LYS A 497 10.64 -17.94 -13.92
C LYS A 497 9.76 -18.11 -12.67
N TRP A 498 8.56 -17.55 -12.70
CA TRP A 498 7.72 -17.35 -11.51
C TRP A 498 6.95 -18.61 -11.12
N PHE A 499 6.86 -18.84 -9.82
CA PHE A 499 6.16 -19.96 -9.19
C PHE A 499 5.31 -19.41 -8.04
N GLY A 500 3.99 -19.57 -8.08
CA GLY A 500 3.09 -19.05 -7.04
C GLY A 500 1.63 -18.91 -7.45
N ILE A 501 0.80 -18.41 -6.53
CA ILE A 501 -0.61 -18.08 -6.78
C ILE A 501 -0.67 -16.94 -7.80
N ARG A 502 -1.62 -17.00 -8.72
CA ARG A 502 -1.79 -16.02 -9.79
C ARG A 502 -3.15 -15.37 -9.71
N ASP A 503 -3.14 -14.05 -9.73
CA ASP A 503 -4.32 -13.21 -9.83
C ASP A 503 -4.32 -12.50 -11.18
N ASP A 504 -5.43 -12.54 -11.90
CA ASP A 504 -5.59 -11.86 -13.19
C ASP A 504 -6.52 -10.65 -13.00
N ALA A 505 -5.98 -9.44 -13.14
CA ALA A 505 -6.76 -8.21 -13.10
C ALA A 505 -6.84 -7.59 -14.51
N ALA A 506 -8.01 -7.06 -14.87
CA ALA A 506 -8.23 -6.44 -16.17
C ALA A 506 -9.25 -5.32 -16.08
N LYS A 507 -9.23 -4.40 -17.05
CA LYS A 507 -10.23 -3.35 -17.18
C LYS A 507 -11.42 -3.86 -17.99
N SER A 508 -12.64 -3.52 -17.58
CA SER A 508 -13.87 -3.83 -18.31
C SER A 508 -14.92 -2.74 -18.11
N ASP A 509 -16.12 -2.94 -18.66
CA ASP A 509 -17.28 -2.08 -18.41
C ASP A 509 -17.98 -2.43 -17.09
N ASN A 510 -17.61 -3.53 -16.43
CA ASN A 510 -18.08 -3.87 -15.09
C ASN A 510 -17.27 -3.06 -14.08
N VAL A 511 -17.88 -2.00 -13.57
CA VAL A 511 -17.21 -1.04 -12.70
C VAL A 511 -18.12 -0.58 -11.57
N MET A 512 -17.55 -0.45 -10.38
CA MET A 512 -18.20 0.13 -9.21
C MET A 512 -17.59 1.51 -8.91
N ASP A 513 -18.41 2.55 -8.95
CA ASP A 513 -18.08 3.85 -8.39
C ASP A 513 -18.42 3.84 -6.89
N ILE A 514 -17.40 3.78 -6.03
CA ILE A 514 -17.61 3.75 -4.57
C ILE A 514 -18.26 5.03 -4.04
N ALA A 515 -18.00 6.20 -4.64
CA ALA A 515 -18.62 7.44 -4.20
C ALA A 515 -20.13 7.46 -4.47
N SER A 516 -20.63 6.66 -5.42
CA SER A 516 -22.04 6.60 -5.79
C SER A 516 -22.91 5.76 -4.86
N SER A 517 -22.32 4.76 -4.18
CA SER A 517 -23.03 3.81 -3.31
C SER A 517 -22.13 3.33 -2.18
N TYR A 518 -22.26 3.97 -1.01
CA TYR A 518 -21.51 3.62 0.18
C TYR A 518 -22.36 3.76 1.45
N ASN A 519 -21.90 3.09 2.50
CA ASN A 519 -22.42 3.22 3.85
C ASN A 519 -21.26 3.40 4.83
N VAL A 520 -21.26 4.48 5.60
CA VAL A 520 -20.29 4.64 6.70
C VAL A 520 -20.83 3.83 7.86
N ILE A 521 -20.10 2.81 8.30
CA ILE A 521 -20.55 1.84 9.32
C ILE A 521 -19.92 2.07 10.69
N CYS A 522 -18.82 2.83 10.75
CA CYS A 522 -18.13 3.10 12.01
C CYS A 522 -17.24 4.34 11.88
N ILE A 523 -17.18 5.14 12.96
CA ILE A 523 -16.25 6.26 13.14
C ILE A 523 -15.65 6.14 14.54
N ASP A 524 -14.38 5.76 14.66
CA ASP A 524 -13.79 5.34 15.95
C ASP A 524 -13.80 6.42 17.05
N TYR A 525 -13.81 7.69 16.68
CA TYR A 525 -13.72 8.84 17.59
C TYR A 525 -15.06 9.54 17.80
N LYS A 526 -16.18 8.92 17.40
CA LYS A 526 -17.52 9.49 17.59
C LYS A 526 -18.54 8.38 17.82
N ASP A 527 -19.51 8.62 18.69
CA ASP A 527 -20.66 7.72 18.82
C ASP A 527 -21.39 7.65 17.47
N PHE A 528 -21.33 6.47 16.86
CA PHE A 528 -21.88 6.17 15.55
C PHE A 528 -22.62 4.84 15.64
N GLY A 529 -23.86 4.78 15.15
CA GLY A 529 -24.64 3.54 15.18
C GLY A 529 -23.93 2.46 14.37
N ILE A 530 -23.82 1.25 14.93
CA ILE A 530 -23.18 0.11 14.28
C ILE A 530 -24.28 -0.86 13.86
N GLU A 531 -24.26 -1.27 12.60
CA GLU A 531 -25.20 -2.27 12.07
C GLU A 531 -24.98 -3.64 12.76
N PRO A 532 -26.06 -4.41 13.05
CA PRO A 532 -25.94 -5.65 13.84
C PRO A 532 -24.90 -6.64 13.29
N TRP A 533 -24.90 -6.88 11.98
CA TRP A 533 -23.96 -7.80 11.32
C TRP A 533 -22.49 -7.42 11.47
N VAL A 534 -22.15 -6.14 11.70
CA VAL A 534 -20.75 -5.72 11.92
C VAL A 534 -20.19 -6.36 13.19
N ASN A 535 -21.06 -6.67 14.16
CA ASN A 535 -20.69 -7.33 15.40
C ASN A 535 -20.68 -8.86 15.32
N TYR A 536 -21.05 -9.45 14.18
CA TYR A 536 -21.06 -10.91 14.02
C TYR A 536 -19.66 -11.49 14.22
N THR A 537 -19.53 -12.38 15.21
CA THR A 537 -18.24 -13.00 15.59
C THR A 537 -17.96 -14.33 14.90
N GLY A 538 -18.99 -14.95 14.31
CA GLY A 538 -18.87 -16.20 13.57
C GLY A 538 -18.26 -16.04 12.17
N ARG A 539 -18.22 -17.13 11.43
CA ARG A 539 -17.63 -17.19 10.08
C ARG A 539 -18.65 -16.79 9.03
N TRP A 540 -18.24 -16.02 8.05
CA TRP A 540 -19.09 -15.63 6.92
C TRP A 540 -19.23 -16.72 5.85
N GLY A 541 -18.48 -17.81 5.99
CA GLY A 541 -18.56 -19.00 5.14
C GLY A 541 -18.27 -20.27 5.93
N PRO A 542 -18.62 -21.45 5.41
CA PRO A 542 -18.24 -22.72 6.02
C PRO A 542 -16.72 -22.93 5.91
N LYS A 543 -16.18 -23.73 6.83
CA LYS A 543 -14.83 -24.28 6.68
C LYS A 543 -14.83 -25.31 5.55
N ILE A 544 -13.95 -25.15 4.58
CA ILE A 544 -13.80 -26.11 3.49
C ILE A 544 -12.45 -26.80 3.61
N SER A 545 -12.50 -28.12 3.80
CA SER A 545 -11.33 -28.98 3.77
C SER A 545 -11.19 -29.61 2.38
N TYR A 546 -10.07 -29.34 1.73
CA TYR A 546 -9.69 -30.01 0.51
C TYR A 546 -8.53 -30.96 0.81
N GLU A 547 -8.49 -32.12 0.15
CA GLU A 547 -7.21 -32.81 -0.03
C GLU A 547 -6.43 -32.06 -1.13
N PHE A 548 -5.96 -30.83 -0.85
CA PHE A 548 -5.29 -29.94 -1.82
C PHE A 548 -4.22 -30.69 -2.63
N THR A 549 -3.39 -31.47 -1.92
CA THR A 549 -2.36 -32.31 -2.53
C THR A 549 -2.94 -33.29 -3.54
N LYS A 550 -4.09 -33.91 -3.27
CA LYS A 550 -4.74 -34.86 -4.19
C LYS A 550 -5.30 -34.16 -5.42
N GLU A 551 -5.94 -33.00 -5.26
CA GLU A 551 -6.53 -32.27 -6.39
C GLU A 551 -5.44 -31.74 -7.33
N ILE A 552 -4.39 -31.16 -6.76
CA ILE A 552 -3.20 -30.77 -7.53
C ILE A 552 -2.52 -31.99 -8.16
N MET A 553 -2.40 -33.11 -7.44
CA MET A 553 -1.78 -34.32 -7.99
C MET A 553 -2.58 -34.88 -9.18
N ARG A 554 -3.91 -34.80 -9.18
CA ARG A 554 -4.72 -35.17 -10.36
C ARG A 554 -4.37 -34.36 -11.61
N ILE A 555 -4.01 -33.10 -11.44
CA ILE A 555 -3.56 -32.23 -12.54
C ILE A 555 -2.13 -32.58 -12.93
N VAL A 556 -1.23 -32.67 -11.95
CA VAL A 556 0.21 -32.92 -12.13
C VAL A 556 0.49 -34.29 -12.75
N GLU A 557 -0.34 -35.29 -12.45
CA GLU A 557 -0.22 -36.63 -13.02
C GLU A 557 -0.41 -36.68 -14.54
N LYS A 558 -1.09 -35.70 -15.11
CA LYS A 558 -1.32 -35.58 -16.57
C LYS A 558 -0.15 -34.90 -17.29
N LEU A 559 0.84 -34.37 -16.58
CA LEU A 559 1.98 -33.67 -17.17
C LEU A 559 3.05 -34.64 -17.70
N PRO A 560 3.82 -34.25 -18.74
CA PRO A 560 4.97 -35.03 -19.22
C PRO A 560 5.96 -35.38 -18.09
N LYS A 561 6.64 -36.52 -18.19
CA LYS A 561 7.47 -37.10 -17.11
C LYS A 561 8.44 -36.09 -16.46
N LEU A 562 9.13 -35.30 -17.27
CA LEU A 562 10.09 -34.30 -16.81
C LEU A 562 9.38 -33.11 -16.13
N VAL A 563 8.32 -32.60 -16.74
CA VAL A 563 7.48 -31.52 -16.21
C VAL A 563 6.85 -31.93 -14.87
N LYS A 564 6.29 -33.14 -14.78
CA LYS A 564 5.72 -33.73 -13.56
C LYS A 564 6.75 -33.78 -12.43
N LYS A 565 7.97 -34.23 -12.70
CA LYS A 565 9.04 -34.29 -11.69
C LYS A 565 9.36 -32.90 -11.13
N ILE A 566 9.44 -31.89 -11.99
CA ILE A 566 9.69 -30.50 -11.58
C ILE A 566 8.48 -29.94 -10.81
N ALA A 567 7.25 -30.16 -11.29
CA ALA A 567 6.04 -29.72 -10.58
C ALA A 567 5.98 -30.27 -9.15
N ILE A 568 6.19 -31.58 -8.96
CA ILE A 568 6.21 -32.21 -7.64
C ILE A 568 7.31 -31.59 -6.75
N LYS A 569 8.52 -31.37 -7.28
CA LYS A 569 9.64 -30.73 -6.55
C LYS A 569 9.26 -29.38 -5.95
N TYR A 570 8.48 -28.57 -6.65
CA TYR A 570 8.10 -27.23 -6.18
C TYR A 570 6.79 -27.20 -5.39
N LEU A 571 5.82 -28.07 -5.69
CA LEU A 571 4.59 -28.19 -4.90
C LEU A 571 4.86 -28.58 -3.44
N GLN A 572 5.89 -29.40 -3.20
CA GLN A 572 6.36 -29.71 -1.84
C GLN A 572 6.88 -28.49 -1.07
N LYS A 573 7.11 -27.35 -1.74
CA LYS A 573 7.54 -26.09 -1.12
C LYS A 573 6.38 -25.15 -0.84
N LEU A 574 5.14 -25.52 -1.19
CA LEU A 574 3.99 -24.68 -0.93
C LEU A 574 3.71 -24.60 0.58
N PRO A 575 3.29 -23.42 1.08
CA PRO A 575 2.87 -23.26 2.46
C PRO A 575 1.70 -24.18 2.82
N ALA A 576 1.64 -24.61 4.09
CA ALA A 576 0.56 -25.47 4.60
C ALA A 576 -0.81 -24.76 4.60
N GLU A 577 -0.78 -23.42 4.59
CA GLU A 577 -1.93 -22.53 4.50
C GLU A 577 -2.75 -22.71 3.21
N LEU A 578 -2.21 -23.40 2.19
CA LEU A 578 -2.94 -23.77 0.98
C LEU A 578 -3.71 -25.10 1.11
N LEU A 579 -3.57 -25.83 2.22
CA LEU A 579 -4.12 -27.19 2.41
C LEU A 579 -5.56 -27.21 2.93
N GLY A 580 -6.17 -26.05 3.18
CA GLY A 580 -7.55 -25.91 3.63
C GLY A 580 -7.87 -24.44 3.92
N GLN A 581 -9.14 -24.06 3.83
CA GLN A 581 -9.56 -22.69 4.11
C GLN A 581 -10.54 -22.68 5.27
N GLU A 582 -10.20 -21.94 6.32
CA GLU A 582 -11.21 -21.53 7.29
C GLU A 582 -12.20 -20.60 6.60
N GLY A 583 -13.45 -20.63 7.05
CA GLY A 583 -14.44 -19.66 6.58
C GLY A 583 -13.94 -18.21 6.76
N PRO A 584 -14.27 -17.30 5.83
CA PRO A 584 -13.92 -15.90 5.97
C PRO A 584 -14.47 -15.29 7.26
N GLN A 585 -13.74 -14.34 7.82
CA GLN A 585 -14.20 -13.57 8.98
C GLN A 585 -14.66 -12.18 8.54
N GLY A 586 -15.61 -11.62 9.28
CA GLY A 586 -16.14 -10.28 9.02
C GLY A 586 -15.10 -9.18 9.27
N PRO A 587 -15.33 -7.96 8.78
CA PRO A 587 -14.41 -6.83 8.91
C PRO A 587 -13.91 -6.61 10.33
N LYS A 588 -14.81 -6.59 11.32
CA LYS A 588 -14.50 -6.31 12.74
C LYS A 588 -13.55 -7.33 13.39
N MET A 589 -13.52 -8.54 12.85
CA MET A 589 -12.69 -9.64 13.36
C MET A 589 -11.29 -9.64 12.74
N LYS A 590 -11.02 -8.78 11.73
CA LYS A 590 -9.69 -8.66 11.12
C LYS A 590 -8.81 -7.71 11.94
N GLU A 591 -7.52 -8.02 12.03
CA GLU A 591 -6.54 -7.19 12.76
C GLU A 591 -6.52 -5.73 12.27
N SER A 592 -6.76 -5.51 10.97
CA SER A 592 -6.81 -4.18 10.36
C SER A 592 -8.03 -3.35 10.79
N TRP A 593 -9.03 -3.93 11.46
CA TRP A 593 -10.15 -3.15 12.00
C TRP A 593 -9.68 -2.15 13.05
N ALA A 594 -9.01 -2.63 14.11
CA ALA A 594 -8.46 -1.77 15.16
C ALA A 594 -7.01 -1.33 14.90
N GLY A 595 -6.31 -2.01 13.97
CA GLY A 595 -4.90 -1.80 13.65
C GLY A 595 -4.65 -1.01 12.35
N ASP A 596 -3.35 -0.88 12.04
CA ASP A 596 -2.87 -0.44 10.73
C ASP A 596 -2.86 -1.62 9.76
N GLU A 597 -2.76 -1.32 8.46
CA GLU A 597 -2.79 -2.32 7.41
C GLU A 597 -1.55 -3.21 7.38
N ARG A 598 -1.75 -4.49 7.06
CA ARG A 598 -0.68 -5.50 7.01
C ARG A 598 0.04 -5.49 5.66
N VAL A 599 1.36 -5.29 5.66
CA VAL A 599 2.20 -5.20 4.45
C VAL A 599 3.09 -6.41 4.26
#